data_AF-A0A7T1HY51-F1
#
_entry.id   AF-A0A7T1HY51-F1
#
_cell.length_a   1.000
_cell.length_b   1.000
_cell.length_c   1.000
_cell.angle_alpha   90.00
_cell.angle_beta   90.00
_cell.angle_gamma   90.00
#
_symmetry.space_group_name_H-M   'P 1'
#
loop_
_entity.id
_entity.type
_entity.pdbx_description
1 polymer ?
#
loop_
_entity_poly.entity_id
_entity_poly.type
_entity_poly.pdbx_seq_one_letter_code
_entity_poly.pdbx_strand_id
1 'polypeptide(L)'
;MAIINRCAVGISPRPPLIDWTRRVSGEEAISWQENDHGLYLLPPYEDDEEGWEILQKVYGTIFEKELSSWCTDPQLWPSSRSFALFQDWFEIRFYDLIDDLCDAELNHEQIDPDFVAEVREALRPHSLE
;
A
#
# COMPACT_ATOMS: atom_id res chain seq x y z
N MET A 1 -12.04 -1.11 28.59
CA MET A 1 -10.91 -0.70 27.76
C MET A 1 -10.32 -1.98 27.18
N ALA A 2 -10.52 -2.21 25.89
CA ALA A 2 -10.00 -3.36 25.18
C ALA A 2 -9.18 -2.82 24.01
N ILE A 3 -7.88 -3.04 24.04
CA ILE A 3 -6.98 -2.61 22.97
C ILE A 3 -7.04 -3.68 21.87
N ILE A 4 -7.15 -3.28 20.60
CA ILE A 4 -7.03 -4.23 19.50
C ILE A 4 -5.63 -4.82 19.58
N ASN A 5 -5.50 -6.15 19.49
CA ASN A 5 -4.21 -6.82 19.45
C ASN A 5 -3.53 -6.65 18.07
N ARG A 6 -3.36 -5.41 17.62
CA ARG A 6 -2.79 -5.00 16.34
C ARG A 6 -2.03 -3.71 16.53
N CYS A 7 -0.89 -3.63 15.87
CA CYS A 7 -0.17 -2.38 15.62
C CYS A 7 -0.48 -1.94 14.18
N ALA A 8 0.06 -0.80 13.75
CA ALA A 8 -0.04 -0.38 12.36
C ALA A 8 1.28 0.18 11.82
N VAL A 9 1.41 0.15 10.50
CA VAL A 9 2.47 0.84 9.77
C VAL A 9 1.84 1.79 8.75
N GLY A 10 2.22 3.06 8.85
CA GLY A 10 1.93 4.10 7.88
C GLY A 10 3.02 4.15 6.82
N ILE A 11 2.59 4.22 5.57
CA ILE A 11 3.44 4.23 4.39
C ILE A 11 3.09 5.47 3.60
N SER A 12 4.01 6.43 3.59
CA SER A 12 3.83 7.71 2.92
C SER A 12 4.78 7.79 1.71
N PRO A 13 4.29 8.17 0.53
CA PRO A 13 5.11 8.27 -0.66
C PRO A 13 6.18 9.36 -0.51
N ARG A 14 7.38 9.09 -1.01
CA ARG A 14 8.48 10.05 -1.08
C ARG A 14 8.67 10.58 -2.49
N PRO A 15 9.38 11.71 -2.67
CA PRO A 15 9.66 12.28 -4.00
C PRO A 15 10.18 11.28 -5.04
N PRO A 16 11.05 10.29 -4.72
CA PRO A 16 11.51 9.31 -5.71
C PRO A 16 10.39 8.49 -6.37
N LEU A 17 9.36 8.10 -5.60
CA LEU A 17 8.20 7.41 -6.14
C LEU A 17 7.43 8.34 -7.10
N ILE A 18 7.16 9.56 -6.66
CA ILE A 18 6.39 10.54 -7.44
C ILE A 18 7.11 10.83 -8.78
N ASP A 19 8.42 11.03 -8.73
CA ASP A 19 9.24 11.28 -9.92
C ASP A 19 9.29 10.08 -10.85
N TRP A 20 9.30 8.86 -10.32
CA TRP A 20 9.16 7.65 -11.11
C TRP A 20 7.78 7.59 -11.78
N THR A 21 6.70 7.80 -11.03
CA THR A 21 5.33 7.74 -11.56
C THR A 21 5.12 8.76 -12.69
N ARG A 22 5.65 9.99 -12.56
CA ARG A 22 5.59 11.02 -13.62
C ARG A 22 6.22 10.55 -14.93
N ARG A 23 7.30 9.76 -14.86
CA ARG A 23 8.01 9.23 -16.04
C ARG A 23 7.25 8.10 -16.72
N VAL A 24 6.54 7.27 -15.97
CA VAL A 24 5.84 6.09 -16.51
C VAL A 24 4.41 6.38 -16.94
N SER A 25 3.69 7.24 -16.22
CA SER A 25 2.27 7.55 -16.45
C SER A 25 2.03 8.89 -17.17
N GLY A 26 3.06 9.74 -17.30
CA GLY A 26 2.96 11.09 -17.85
C GLY A 26 2.66 12.17 -16.80
N GLU A 27 3.09 13.41 -17.05
CA GLU A 27 3.05 14.53 -16.08
C GLU A 27 1.62 14.96 -15.66
N GLU A 28 0.61 14.73 -16.51
CA GLU A 28 -0.77 15.18 -16.28
C GLU A 28 -1.58 14.27 -15.34
N ALA A 29 -1.10 13.07 -15.05
CA ALA A 29 -1.91 12.01 -14.44
C ALA A 29 -1.90 11.96 -12.90
N ILE A 30 -1.06 12.73 -12.21
CA ILE A 30 -0.81 12.54 -10.78
C ILE A 30 -1.34 13.72 -9.96
N SER A 31 -2.58 13.59 -9.49
CA SER A 31 -3.10 14.43 -8.41
C SER A 31 -2.71 13.85 -7.05
N TRP A 32 -1.41 13.78 -6.76
CA TRP A 32 -0.96 13.36 -5.43
C TRP A 32 -1.29 14.44 -4.42
N GLN A 33 -1.92 14.04 -3.31
CA GLN A 33 -2.15 14.90 -2.16
C GLN A 33 -1.19 14.49 -1.05
N GLU A 34 -0.65 15.47 -0.31
CA GLU A 34 0.28 15.20 0.81
C GLU A 34 -0.27 14.21 1.85
N ASN A 35 -1.58 13.98 1.89
CA ASN A 35 -2.25 13.05 2.81
C ASN A 35 -2.53 11.65 2.22
N ASP A 36 -2.10 11.36 0.98
CA ASP A 36 -2.21 10.02 0.42
C ASP A 36 -1.20 9.11 1.11
N HIS A 37 -1.67 8.41 2.15
CA HIS A 37 -0.89 7.49 2.96
C HIS A 37 -1.60 6.15 3.06
N GLY A 38 -0.86 5.08 2.84
CA GLY A 38 -1.33 3.74 3.15
C GLY A 38 -1.19 3.47 4.66
N LEU A 39 -2.23 2.95 5.30
CA LEU A 39 -2.16 2.47 6.68
C LEU A 39 -2.47 0.97 6.71
N TYR A 40 -1.55 0.19 7.25
CA TYR A 40 -1.62 -1.26 7.25
C TYR A 40 -1.56 -1.80 8.67
N LEU A 41 -2.51 -2.65 9.05
CA LEU A 41 -2.48 -3.32 10.35
C LEU A 41 -1.44 -4.43 10.36
N LEU A 42 -0.61 -4.45 11.40
CA LEU A 42 0.38 -5.46 11.68
C LEU A 42 -0.02 -6.27 12.93
N PRO A 43 0.54 -7.49 13.11
CA PRO A 43 0.57 -8.14 14.41
C PRO A 43 1.17 -7.22 15.49
N PRO A 44 0.88 -7.48 16.78
CA PRO A 44 1.57 -6.78 17.87
C PRO A 44 3.08 -7.00 17.77
N TYR A 45 3.85 -5.98 18.16
CA TYR A 45 5.30 -6.05 18.37
C TYR A 45 5.67 -5.30 19.63
N GLU A 46 6.75 -5.71 20.30
CA GLU A 46 7.18 -5.15 21.58
C GLU A 46 8.21 -4.01 21.41
N ASP A 47 8.95 -4.01 20.31
CA ASP A 47 9.97 -3.01 20.00
C ASP A 47 10.09 -2.71 18.49
N ASP A 48 10.91 -1.71 18.17
CA ASP A 48 11.16 -1.30 16.79
C ASP A 48 11.78 -2.44 15.97
N GLU A 49 12.65 -3.28 16.54
CA GLU A 49 13.34 -4.36 15.83
C GLU A 49 12.34 -5.39 15.33
N GLU A 50 11.44 -5.85 16.20
CA GLU A 50 10.36 -6.77 15.84
C GLU A 50 9.40 -6.15 14.81
N GLY A 51 9.06 -4.86 14.95
CA GLY A 51 8.28 -4.12 13.96
C GLY A 51 8.93 -4.12 12.57
N TRP A 52 10.25 -3.89 12.50
CA TRP A 52 11.01 -3.97 11.26
C TRP A 52 11.09 -5.38 10.68
N GLU A 53 11.25 -6.41 11.52
CA GLU A 53 11.23 -7.81 11.06
C GLU A 53 9.89 -8.21 10.45
N ILE A 54 8.79 -7.80 11.08
CA ILE A 54 7.44 -8.01 10.56
C ILE A 54 7.31 -7.29 9.22
N LEU A 55 7.71 -6.03 9.15
CA LEU A 55 7.64 -5.25 7.92
C LEU A 55 8.46 -5.90 6.79
N GLN A 56 9.66 -6.40 7.06
CA GLN A 56 10.47 -7.12 6.07
C GLN A 56 9.80 -8.40 5.52
N LYS A 57 8.89 -9.02 6.28
CA LYS A 57 8.13 -10.19 5.82
C LYS A 57 6.94 -9.78 4.94
N VAL A 58 6.35 -8.60 5.16
CA VAL A 58 5.11 -8.17 4.48
C VAL A 58 5.28 -7.03 3.47
N TYR A 59 6.45 -6.38 3.41
CA TYR A 59 6.67 -5.18 2.59
C TYR A 59 6.36 -5.42 1.11
N GLY A 60 6.62 -6.62 0.59
CA GLY A 60 6.35 -6.94 -0.81
C GLY A 60 4.87 -6.79 -1.17
N THR A 61 3.99 -7.24 -0.28
CA THR A 61 2.53 -7.09 -0.45
C THR A 61 2.09 -5.64 -0.35
N ILE A 62 2.65 -4.91 0.62
CA ILE A 62 2.39 -3.47 0.78
C ILE A 62 2.86 -2.71 -0.46
N PHE A 63 4.06 -3.02 -0.95
CA PHE A 63 4.66 -2.34 -2.10
C PHE A 63 3.80 -2.55 -3.36
N GLU A 64 3.33 -3.77 -3.62
CA GLU A 64 2.44 -4.03 -4.77
C GLU A 64 1.10 -3.30 -4.66
N LYS A 65 0.52 -3.22 -3.44
CA LYS A 65 -0.69 -2.45 -3.19
C LYS A 65 -0.48 -0.97 -3.48
N GLU A 66 0.57 -0.38 -2.94
CA GLU A 66 0.93 1.02 -3.22
C GLU A 66 1.14 1.21 -4.73
N LEU A 67 2.02 0.43 -5.37
CA LEU A 67 2.29 0.55 -6.81
C LEU A 67 1.01 0.48 -7.66
N SER A 68 0.07 -0.39 -7.31
CA SER A 68 -1.21 -0.50 -8.03
C SER A 68 -2.08 0.75 -7.94
N SER A 69 -1.98 1.51 -6.84
CA SER A 69 -2.65 2.80 -6.67
C SER A 69 -1.99 3.90 -7.51
N TRP A 70 -0.68 3.82 -7.74
CA TRP A 70 0.09 4.83 -8.49
C TRP A 70 0.17 4.55 -9.99
N CYS A 71 0.20 3.27 -10.37
CA CYS A 71 0.37 2.82 -11.74
C CYS A 71 -0.38 1.49 -11.92
N THR A 72 -1.49 1.54 -12.67
CA THR A 72 -2.34 0.37 -12.88
C THR A 72 -1.72 -0.68 -13.82
N ASP A 73 -0.70 -0.31 -14.60
CA ASP A 73 -0.01 -1.23 -15.51
C ASP A 73 1.21 -1.89 -14.82
N PRO A 74 1.12 -3.19 -14.46
CA PRO A 74 2.21 -3.89 -13.79
C PRO A 74 3.47 -4.06 -14.65
N GLN A 75 3.39 -3.87 -15.97
CA GLN A 75 4.55 -3.95 -16.86
C GLN A 75 5.48 -2.75 -16.68
N LEU A 76 4.96 -1.62 -16.20
CA LEU A 76 5.74 -0.41 -15.94
C LEU A 76 6.42 -0.42 -14.58
N TRP A 77 6.04 -1.36 -13.70
CA TRP A 77 6.58 -1.47 -12.34
C TRP A 77 8.07 -1.81 -12.36
N PRO A 78 8.84 -1.36 -11.34
CA PRO A 78 10.24 -1.73 -11.21
C PRO A 78 10.40 -3.26 -11.12
N SER A 79 11.36 -3.80 -11.87
CA SER A 79 11.63 -5.25 -11.92
C SER A 79 12.21 -5.77 -10.60
N SER A 80 12.99 -4.95 -9.89
CA SER A 80 13.53 -5.26 -8.57
C SER A 80 12.77 -4.48 -7.50
N ARG A 81 11.83 -5.15 -6.82
CA ARG A 81 11.07 -4.60 -5.69
C ARG A 81 11.74 -4.98 -4.37
N SER A 82 13.00 -4.58 -4.22
CA SER A 82 13.78 -4.86 -3.01
C SER A 82 13.30 -4.01 -1.83
N PHE A 83 13.60 -4.47 -0.61
CA PHE A 83 13.29 -3.69 0.59
C PHE A 83 14.02 -2.34 0.62
N ALA A 84 15.23 -2.26 0.07
CA ALA A 84 15.96 -1.00 -0.06
C ALA A 84 15.21 0.00 -0.94
N LEU A 85 14.69 -0.43 -2.09
CA LEU A 85 13.89 0.44 -2.96
C LEU A 85 12.61 0.89 -2.26
N PHE A 86 11.98 0.00 -1.50
CA PHE A 86 10.82 0.32 -0.68
C PHE A 86 11.12 1.43 0.34
N GLN A 87 12.24 1.34 1.07
CA GLN A 87 12.66 2.37 2.04
C GLN A 87 13.05 3.70 1.37
N ASP A 88 13.55 3.67 0.12
CA ASP A 88 13.83 4.88 -0.64
C ASP A 88 12.55 5.59 -1.12
N TRP A 89 11.53 4.80 -1.47
CA TRP A 89 10.30 5.29 -2.07
C TRP A 89 9.24 5.68 -1.04
N PHE A 90 9.33 5.18 0.18
CA PHE A 90 8.35 5.43 1.22
C PHE A 90 8.97 5.90 2.53
N GLU A 91 8.32 6.85 3.19
CA GLU A 91 8.49 7.09 4.62
C GLU A 91 7.66 6.05 5.37
N ILE A 92 8.30 5.39 6.33
CA ILE A 92 7.74 4.30 7.12
C ILE A 92 7.56 4.79 8.54
N ARG A 93 6.34 4.69 9.06
CA ARG A 93 6.01 5.08 10.43
C ARG A 93 5.28 3.97 11.15
N PHE A 94 5.79 3.59 12.31
CA PHE A 94 5.19 2.57 13.17
C PHE A 94 4.21 3.20 14.18
N TYR A 95 3.14 2.48 14.46
CA TYR A 95 2.10 2.83 15.42
C TYR A 95 1.85 1.61 16.30
N ASP A 96 2.43 1.61 17.49
CA ASP A 96 2.40 0.52 18.47
C ASP A 96 1.06 0.41 19.21
N LEU A 97 0.32 1.51 19.32
CA LEU A 97 -0.98 1.56 19.99
C LEU A 97 -2.12 1.89 19.00
N ILE A 98 -3.04 0.94 18.86
CA ILE A 98 -4.31 1.13 18.13
C ILE A 98 -5.48 0.92 19.10
N ASP A 99 -6.22 1.99 19.37
CA ASP A 99 -7.41 1.97 20.22
C ASP A 99 -8.67 2.07 19.36
N ASP A 100 -9.57 1.12 19.51
CA ASP A 100 -10.88 1.16 18.86
C ASP A 100 -11.86 1.92 19.73
N LEU A 101 -12.21 3.13 19.29
CA LEU A 101 -13.15 3.98 20.00
C LEU A 101 -14.62 3.64 19.65
N CYS A 102 -14.85 2.66 18.78
CA CYS A 102 -16.19 2.24 18.36
C CYS A 102 -16.59 0.93 19.05
N ASP A 103 -17.85 0.85 19.48
CA ASP A 103 -18.44 -0.38 20.05
C ASP A 103 -18.99 -1.34 18.96
N ALA A 104 -18.82 -1.01 17.68
CA ALA A 104 -19.31 -1.81 16.57
C ALA A 104 -18.35 -2.99 16.25
N GLU A 105 -18.89 -4.12 15.79
CA GLU A 105 -18.05 -5.24 15.36
C GLU A 105 -17.20 -4.88 14.13
N LEU A 106 -15.94 -5.31 14.14
CA LEU A 106 -15.06 -5.22 12.98
C LEU A 106 -15.52 -6.22 11.90
N ASN A 107 -16.01 -5.69 10.80
CA ASN A 107 -16.44 -6.48 9.64
C ASN A 107 -15.37 -6.46 8.54
N HIS A 108 -15.15 -7.61 7.92
CA HIS A 108 -14.33 -7.70 6.71
C HIS A 108 -15.25 -7.57 5.49
N GLU A 109 -15.15 -6.47 4.76
CA GLU A 109 -15.79 -6.37 3.45
C GLU A 109 -14.98 -7.20 2.44
N GLN A 110 -15.56 -8.33 2.01
CA GLN A 110 -15.05 -9.04 0.86
C GLN A 110 -15.55 -8.33 -0.39
N ILE A 111 -14.62 -7.88 -1.23
CA ILE A 111 -14.98 -7.38 -2.56
C ILE A 111 -15.50 -8.58 -3.36
N ASP A 112 -16.69 -8.44 -3.93
CA ASP A 112 -17.31 -9.46 -4.75
C ASP A 112 -16.34 -9.92 -5.86
N PRO A 113 -15.98 -11.23 -5.92
CA PRO A 113 -15.12 -11.75 -6.98
C PRO A 113 -15.62 -11.45 -8.39
N ASP A 114 -16.94 -11.39 -8.58
CA ASP A 114 -17.55 -11.08 -9.88
C ASP A 114 -17.32 -9.61 -10.26
N PHE A 115 -17.40 -8.70 -9.28
CA PHE A 115 -17.04 -7.29 -9.47
C PHE A 115 -15.55 -7.12 -9.81
N VAL A 116 -14.66 -7.86 -9.13
CA VAL A 116 -13.22 -7.84 -9.45
C VAL A 116 -12.96 -8.35 -10.87
N ALA A 117 -13.68 -9.39 -11.29
CA ALA A 117 -13.55 -9.94 -12.64
C ALA A 117 -14.06 -8.96 -13.70
N GLU A 118 -15.20 -8.31 -13.47
CA GLU A 118 -15.76 -7.29 -14.36
C GLU A 118 -14.81 -6.09 -14.52
N VAL A 119 -14.27 -5.58 -13.41
CA VAL A 119 -13.28 -4.49 -13.43
C VAL A 119 -12.02 -4.90 -14.19
N ARG A 120 -11.52 -6.13 -13.99
CA ARG A 120 -10.36 -6.63 -14.74
C ARG A 120 -10.62 -6.76 -16.23
N GLU A 121 -11.82 -7.16 -16.64
CA GLU A 121 -12.21 -7.24 -18.05
C GLU A 121 -12.30 -5.85 -18.68
N ALA A 122 -12.92 -4.91 -17.98
CA ALA A 122 -13.06 -3.52 -18.43
C ALA A 122 -11.71 -2.80 -18.57
N LEU A 123 -10.72 -3.16 -17.75
CA LEU A 123 -9.36 -2.62 -17.80
C LEU A 123 -8.43 -3.35 -18.76
N ARG A 124 -8.89 -4.38 -19.49
CA ARG A 124 -8.05 -5.01 -20.52
C ARG A 124 -7.77 -4.00 -21.63
N PRO A 125 -6.49 -3.76 -21.99
CA PRO A 125 -6.18 -2.87 -23.09
C PRO A 125 -6.84 -3.41 -24.36
N HIS A 126 -7.73 -2.63 -24.96
CA HIS A 126 -8.24 -2.92 -26.29
C HIS A 126 -7.05 -2.89 -27.24
N SER A 127 -6.62 -4.07 -27.67
CA SER A 127 -5.71 -4.19 -28.80
C SER A 127 -6.44 -3.59 -29.99
N LEU A 128 -6.00 -2.40 -30.41
CA LEU A 128 -6.41 -1.83 -31.69
C LEU A 128 -5.87 -2.76 -32.77
N GLU A 129 -6.76 -3.53 -33.38
CA GLU A 129 -6.54 -4.19 -34.67
C GLU A 129 -6.40 -3.17 -35.80
#